data_AF-A0A965TBW4-F1
#
_entry.id   AF-A0A965TBW4-F1
#
_cell.length_a   1.000
_cell.length_b   1.000
_cell.length_c   1.000
_cell.angle_alpha   90.00
_cell.angle_beta   90.00
_cell.angle_gamma   90.00
#
_symmetry.space_group_name_H-M   'P 1'
#
loop_
_entity.id
_entity.type
_entity.pdbx_description
1 polymer ?
#
loop_
_entity_poly.entity_id
_entity_poly.type
_entity_poly.pdbx_seq_one_letter_code
_entity_poly.pdbx_strand_id
1 'polypeptide(L)' 'MKNNYIPRDISWLSFNARVLQEANDPNVTLKDRIRFLGIFSNNLDEFFRVRVATLKRMVELIDKKKSLNIDILESPNLTL' A
#
# COMPACT_ATOMS: atom_id res chain seq x y z
N MET A 1 -9.17 -24.60 4.90
CA MET A 1 -7.94 -23.89 5.31
C MET A 1 -8.17 -22.41 5.07
N LYS A 2 -8.02 -21.54 6.08
CA LYS A 2 -8.17 -20.09 5.90
C LYS A 2 -7.01 -19.60 5.02
N ASN A 3 -7.32 -19.02 3.87
CA ASN A 3 -6.31 -18.41 3.02
C ASN A 3 -5.82 -17.13 3.73
N ASN A 4 -4.65 -17.17 4.37
CA ASN A 4 -4.05 -16.03 5.07
C ASN A 4 -3.45 -15.05 4.05
N TYR A 5 -4.32 -14.42 3.28
CA TYR A 5 -3.91 -13.37 2.35
C TYR A 5 -3.59 -12.08 3.12
N ILE A 6 -2.36 -11.59 2.95
CA ILE A 6 -1.95 -10.26 3.45
C ILE A 6 -2.01 -9.29 2.27
N PRO A 7 -2.73 -8.15 2.39
CA PRO A 7 -2.76 -7.15 1.33
C PRO A 7 -1.36 -6.68 0.96
N ARG A 8 -1.12 -6.51 -0.34
CA ARG A 8 0.19 -6.12 -0.90
C ARG A 8 0.76 -4.87 -0.23
N ASP A 9 -0.06 -3.86 0.02
CA ASP A 9 0.38 -2.59 0.60
C ASP A 9 0.82 -2.75 2.06
N ILE A 10 0.17 -3.64 2.82
CA ILE A 10 0.58 -3.99 4.19
C ILE A 10 1.90 -4.75 4.17
N SER A 11 2.07 -5.70 3.25
CA SER A 11 3.34 -6.40 3.06
C SER A 11 4.47 -5.44 2.69
N TRP A 12 4.19 -4.44 1.87
CA TRP A 12 5.15 -3.40 1.48
C TRP A 12 5.55 -2.54 2.69
N LEU A 13 4.57 -2.08 3.50
CA LEU A 13 4.86 -1.30 4.71
C LEU A 13 5.68 -2.11 5.74
N SER A 14 5.38 -3.40 5.88
CA SER A 14 6.17 -4.31 6.73
C SER A 14 7.61 -4.48 6.22
N PHE A 15 7.81 -4.50 4.91
CA PHE A 15 9.15 -4.45 4.33
C PHE A 15 9.87 -3.12 4.67
N ASN A 16 9.22 -1.97 4.50
CA ASN A 16 9.86 -0.69 4.81
C ASN A 16 10.14 -0.55 6.32
N ALA A 17 9.31 -1.14 7.19
CA ALA A 17 9.57 -1.20 8.62
C ALA A 17 10.88 -1.95 8.96
N ARG A 18 11.25 -2.98 8.18
CA ARG A 18 12.55 -3.66 8.35
C ARG A 18 13.73 -2.77 7.97
N VAL A 19 13.58 -1.88 6.99
CA VAL A 19 14.61 -0.87 6.69
C VAL A 19 14.84 0.05 7.90
N LEU A 20 13.77 0.41 8.62
CA LEU A 20 13.88 1.21 9.83
C LEU A 20 14.52 0.43 10.99
N GLN A 21 14.37 -0.90 11.05
CA GLN A 21 15.05 -1.74 12.03
C GLN A 21 16.57 -1.68 11.85
N GLU A 22 17.07 -1.73 10.62
CA GLU A 22 18.50 -1.57 10.31
C GLU A 22 19.04 -0.18 10.75
N ALA A 23 18.21 0.87 10.64
CA ALA A 23 18.56 2.20 11.15
C ALA A 23 18.62 2.26 12.69
N ASN A 24 17.96 1.34 13.39
CA ASN A 24 17.91 1.30 14.85
C ASN A 24 18.91 0.32 15.48
N ASP A 25 19.48 -0.61 14.70
CA ASP A 25 20.40 -1.63 15.20
C ASP A 25 21.73 -1.00 15.66
N PRO A 26 22.13 -1.16 16.95
CA PRO A 26 23.42 -0.66 17.44
C PRO A 26 24.64 -1.37 16.82
N ASN A 27 24.47 -2.54 16.20
CA ASN A 27 25.54 -3.26 15.50
C ASN A 27 25.83 -2.66 14.10
N VAL A 28 24.93 -1.84 13.56
CA VAL A 28 25.13 -1.12 12.31
C VAL A 28 25.88 0.18 12.57
N THR A 29 26.86 0.49 11.72
CA THR A 29 27.66 1.72 11.88
C THR A 29 26.77 2.96 11.85
N LEU A 30 27.13 4.01 12.59
CA LEU A 30 26.34 5.26 12.62
C LEU A 30 26.08 5.82 11.22
N LYS A 31 27.07 5.73 10.33
CA LYS A 31 26.97 6.17 8.94
C LYS A 31 25.89 5.37 8.17
N ASP A 32 25.90 4.06 8.31
CA ASP A 32 24.94 3.20 7.61
C ASP A 32 23.54 3.34 8.19
N ARG A 33 23.40 3.57 9.50
CA ARG A 33 22.10 3.89 10.12
C ARG A 33 21.48 5.16 9.53
N ILE A 34 22.27 6.22 9.33
CA ILE A 34 21.83 7.44 8.66
C ILE A 34 21.43 7.14 7.20
N ARG A 35 22.17 6.28 6.51
CA ARG A 35 21.83 5.84 5.15
C ARG A 35 20.50 5.09 5.12
N PHE A 36 20.24 4.19 6.07
CA PHE A 36 18.97 3.48 6.19
C PHE A 36 17.80 4.42 6.47
N LEU A 37 17.97 5.49 7.25
CA LEU A 37 16.95 6.54 7.42
C LEU A 37 16.62 7.24 6.09
N GLY A 38 17.65 7.53 5.27
CA GLY A 38 17.47 8.08 3.93
C GLY A 38 16.71 7.12 3.01
N ILE A 39 17.06 5.83 3.03
CA ILE A 39 16.38 4.79 2.24
C ILE A 39 14.93 4.64 2.69
N PHE A 40 14.68 4.54 3.99
CA PHE A 40 13.32 4.44 4.55
C PHE A 40 12.43 5.60 4.09
N SER A 41 12.95 6.83 4.17
CA SER A 41 12.24 8.04 3.79
C SER A 41 11.94 8.06 2.28
N ASN A 42 12.94 7.75 1.45
CA ASN A 42 12.75 7.72 -0.02
C ASN A 42 11.73 6.66 -0.45
N ASN A 43 11.78 5.47 0.16
CA ASN A 43 10.79 4.43 -0.06
C ASN A 43 9.40 4.90 0.34
N LEU A 44 9.26 5.55 1.50
CA LEU A 44 7.98 6.03 2.01
C LEU A 44 7.37 7.08 1.07
N ASP A 45 8.19 8.02 0.57
CA ASP A 45 7.76 9.02 -0.40
C ASP A 45 7.24 8.37 -1.70
N GLU A 46 7.93 7.35 -2.22
CA GLU A 46 7.47 6.56 -3.36
C GLU A 46 6.12 5.89 -3.09
N PHE A 47 5.96 5.30 -1.90
CA PHE A 47 4.70 4.67 -1.50
C PHE A 47 3.54 5.67 -1.48
N PHE A 48 3.73 6.85 -0.91
CA PHE A 48 2.69 7.88 -0.90
C PHE A 48 2.37 8.40 -2.30
N ARG A 49 3.40 8.69 -3.10
CA ARG A 49 3.22 9.22 -4.46
C ARG A 49 2.52 8.24 -5.38
N VAL A 50 2.79 6.93 -5.27
CA VAL A 50 2.23 5.93 -6.18
C VAL A 50 1.03 5.20 -5.56
N ARG A 51 1.22 4.56 -4.40
CA ARG A 51 0.22 3.64 -3.83
C ARG A 51 -0.95 4.41 -3.23
N VAL A 52 -0.68 5.42 -2.40
CA VAL A 52 -1.75 6.21 -1.77
C VAL A 52 -2.53 7.03 -2.81
N ALA A 53 -1.86 7.62 -3.80
CA ALA A 53 -2.54 8.31 -4.91
C ALA A 53 -3.49 7.37 -5.69
N THR A 54 -3.05 6.14 -5.96
CA THR A 54 -3.88 5.12 -6.63
C THR A 54 -5.11 4.75 -5.79
N LEU A 55 -4.92 4.49 -4.50
CA LEU A 55 -6.02 4.14 -3.58
C LEU A 55 -7.05 5.27 -3.47
N LYS A 56 -6.59 6.53 -3.37
CA LYS A 56 -7.49 7.70 -3.37
C LYS A 56 -8.34 7.76 -4.62
N ARG A 57 -7.73 7.59 -5.80
CA ARG A 57 -8.45 7.58 -7.08
C ARG A 57 -9.47 6.44 -7.17
N MET A 58 -9.15 5.25 -6.64
CA MET A 58 -10.09 4.12 -6.59
C MET A 58 -11.31 4.45 -5.72
N VAL A 59 -11.10 5.03 -4.54
CA VAL A 59 -12.19 5.46 -3.65
C VAL A 59 -13.07 6.51 -4.32
N GLU A 60 -12.46 7.54 -4.93
CA GLU A 60 -13.20 8.58 -5.66
C GLU A 60 -14.06 8.01 -6.80
N LEU A 61 -13.57 7.00 -7.52
CA LEU A 61 -14.34 6.32 -8.57
C LEU A 61 -15.51 5.51 -8.01
N ILE A 62 -15.33 4.85 -6.87
CA ILE A 62 -16.40 4.11 -6.18
C ILE A 62 -17.48 5.09 -5.72
N ASP A 63 -17.09 6.20 -5.11
CA ASP A 63 -18.03 7.23 -4.65
C ASP A 63 -18.79 7.88 -5.83
N LYS A 64 -18.09 8.13 -6.95
CA LYS A 64 -18.71 8.60 -8.18
C LYS A 64 -19.69 7.57 -8.77
N LYS A 65 -19.35 6.29 -8.79
CA LYS A 65 -20.26 5.23 -9.27
C LYS A 65 -21.53 5.16 -8.42
N LYS A 66 -21.38 5.27 -7.09
CA LYS A 66 -22.48 5.28 -6.13
C LYS A 66 -23.40 6.49 -6.32
N SER A 67 -22.84 7.69 -6.46
CA SER A 67 -23.64 8.92 -6.68
C SER A 67 -24.37 8.96 -8.02
N LEU A 68 -23.91 8.20 -9.01
CA LEU A 68 -24.58 8.05 -10.31
C LEU A 68 -25.63 6.92 -10.32
N ASN A 69 -25.89 6.23 -9.19
CA ASN A 69 -26.81 5.08 -9.10
C ASN A 69 -26.57 4.03 -10.20
N ILE A 70 -25.31 3.81 -10.61
CA ILE A 70 -24.94 2.79 -11.59
C ILE A 70 -24.79 1.44 -10.86
N ASP A 71 -25.88 1.02 -10.21
CA ASP A 71 -26.06 -0.34 -9.67
C ASP A 71 -27.15 -1.11 -10.45
N ILE A 72 -27.59 -0.63 -11.62
CA ILE A 72 -28.73 -1.21 -12.36
C ILE A 72 -28.34 -2.11 -13.57
N LEU A 73 -27.08 -2.19 -14.02
CA LEU A 73 -26.76 -2.93 -15.25
C LEU A 73 -25.55 -3.86 -15.18
N GLU A 74 -25.33 -4.54 -14.05
CA GLU A 74 -24.62 -5.83 -14.06
C GLU A 74 -25.50 -6.92 -13.44
N SER A 75 -26.59 -7.23 -14.13
CA SER A 75 -27.13 -8.58 -14.12
C SER A 75 -27.34 -9.03 -15.56
N PRO A 76 -26.28 -9.31 -16.34
CA PRO A 76 -26.43 -10.22 -17.45
C PRO A 76 -26.49 -11.63 -16.84
N ASN A 77 -27.71 -12.10 -16.60
CA ASN A 77 -28.10 -13.50 -16.48
C ASN A 77 -26.96 -14.49 -16.16
N LEU A 78 -26.97 -14.98 -14.91
CA LEU A 78 -26.58 -16.36 -14.66
C LEU A 78 -27.60 -17.26 -15.39
N THR A 79 -27.45 -17.39 -16.71
CA THR A 79 -28.25 -18.32 -17.53
C THR A 79 -27.57 -19.67 -17.45
N LEU A 80 -28.21 -20.57 -16.70
CA LEU A 80 -28.06 -22.04 -16.65
C LEU A 80 -26.66 -22.60 -16.31
#